data_AF-A0A7C2SI79-F1
#
_entry.id   AF-A0A7C2SI79-F1
#
_cell.length_a   1.000
_cell.length_b   1.000
_cell.length_c   1.000
_cell.angle_alpha   90.00
_cell.angle_beta   90.00
_cell.angle_gamma   90.00
#
_symmetry.space_group_name_H-M   'P 1'
#
loop_
_entity.id
_entity.type
_entity.pdbx_description
1 polymer ?
#
loop_
_entity_poly.entity_id
_entity_poly.type
_entity_poly.pdbx_seq_one_letter_code
_entity_poly.pdbx_strand_id
1 'polypeptide(L)'
;MKSLKIKNSDEKIEVGKLVCVGRNYAKHAEEMGNEIPEFPLIFLKPSSSLVYSGESIIKPVDSGEMHHEVELVLLIGKDIKNADEARAEEAIYGYAVGLDMTLRDIQSELKKKGHPWTLAKVFDTSAVISDITLKKDYLLKGNEKIELSVNSEVKQSSTLDFMLFNPVQIVVYLSSKFTLERGDLIFTGTPEGVGAVNVGDEISAAIQNIGKLKMKVE
;
A
#
# COMPACT_ATOMS: atom_id res chain seq x y z
N MET A 1 -0.07 12.91 -16.50
CA MET A 1 -0.21 12.15 -15.23
C MET A 1 -0.09 10.66 -15.56
N LYS A 2 0.29 9.79 -14.60
CA LYS A 2 0.39 8.34 -14.83
C LYS A 2 -1.03 7.76 -14.97
N SER A 3 -1.21 6.71 -15.78
CA SER A 3 -2.51 6.02 -15.94
C SER A 3 -2.42 4.61 -15.36
N LEU A 4 -3.44 4.19 -14.63
CA LEU A 4 -3.52 2.86 -14.04
C LEU A 4 -3.57 1.78 -15.12
N LYS A 5 -2.87 0.67 -14.87
CA LYS A 5 -2.93 -0.55 -15.68
C LYS A 5 -4.00 -1.46 -15.10
N ILE A 6 -5.07 -1.72 -15.86
CA ILE A 6 -6.21 -2.51 -15.40
C ILE A 6 -6.23 -3.82 -16.18
N LYS A 7 -6.35 -4.94 -15.48
CA LYS A 7 -6.39 -6.25 -16.13
C LYS A 7 -7.65 -6.37 -17.00
N ASN A 8 -7.47 -6.91 -18.20
CA ASN A 8 -8.57 -7.19 -19.14
C ASN A 8 -9.45 -5.96 -19.44
N SER A 9 -8.89 -4.75 -19.37
CA SER A 9 -9.62 -3.50 -19.62
C SER A 9 -8.71 -2.46 -20.26
N ASP A 10 -9.23 -1.74 -21.26
CA ASP A 10 -8.57 -0.58 -21.88
C ASP A 10 -9.00 0.76 -21.24
N GLU A 11 -9.76 0.69 -20.15
CA GLU A 11 -10.22 1.87 -19.42
C GLU A 11 -9.04 2.68 -18.90
N LYS A 12 -9.07 4.00 -19.17
CA LYS A 12 -8.03 4.93 -18.75
C LYS A 12 -8.49 5.67 -17.51
N ILE A 13 -7.87 5.34 -16.37
CA ILE A 13 -8.03 6.06 -15.11
C ILE A 13 -6.69 6.70 -14.77
N GLU A 14 -6.67 8.02 -14.59
CA GLU A 14 -5.49 8.72 -14.12
C GLU A 14 -5.24 8.42 -12.63
N VAL A 15 -3.98 8.34 -12.26
CA VAL A 15 -3.58 8.15 -10.86
C VAL A 15 -3.83 9.44 -10.08
N GLY A 16 -4.72 9.36 -9.10
CA GLY A 16 -5.00 10.43 -8.14
C GLY A 16 -3.97 10.48 -7.00
N LYS A 17 -4.43 10.80 -5.79
CA LYS A 17 -3.56 10.76 -4.59
C LYS A 17 -3.40 9.33 -4.09
N LEU A 18 -2.23 9.05 -3.51
CA LEU A 18 -1.97 7.80 -2.81
C LEU A 18 -2.12 8.07 -1.31
N VAL A 19 -3.10 7.42 -0.70
CA VAL A 19 -3.37 7.48 0.74
C VAL A 19 -2.89 6.17 1.36
N CYS A 20 -2.09 6.24 2.41
CA CYS A 20 -1.51 5.06 3.04
C CYS A 20 -1.95 4.95 4.50
N VAL A 21 -2.25 3.73 4.94
CA VAL A 21 -2.68 3.40 6.29
C VAL A 21 -1.53 2.71 7.04
N GLY A 22 -0.99 3.37 8.06
CA GLY A 22 -0.01 2.77 8.95
C GLY A 22 -0.65 1.90 10.03
N ARG A 23 0.08 0.85 10.45
CA ARG A 23 -0.26 -0.02 11.60
C ARG A 23 -1.64 -0.69 11.50
N ASN A 24 -2.00 -1.17 10.31
CA ASN A 24 -3.29 -1.84 10.11
C ASN A 24 -3.26 -3.37 10.34
N TYR A 25 -2.14 -3.94 10.79
CA TYR A 25 -2.04 -5.35 11.15
C TYR A 25 -1.56 -5.47 12.59
N ALA A 26 -2.27 -6.24 13.42
CA ALA A 26 -2.01 -6.31 14.86
C ALA A 26 -0.58 -6.80 15.17
N LYS A 27 -0.16 -7.89 14.53
CA LYS A 27 1.19 -8.46 14.70
C LYS A 27 2.29 -7.52 14.22
N HIS A 28 2.05 -6.74 13.17
CA HIS A 28 3.00 -5.73 12.72
C HIS A 28 3.10 -4.56 13.71
N ALA A 29 1.98 -4.14 14.32
CA ALA A 29 1.99 -3.12 15.36
C ALA A 29 2.80 -3.59 16.58
N GLU A 30 2.62 -4.86 17.00
CA GLU A 30 3.37 -5.51 18.07
C GLU A 30 4.86 -5.67 17.76
N GLU A 31 5.22 -6.16 16.56
CA GLU A 31 6.61 -6.28 16.06
C GLU A 31 7.37 -4.96 16.18
N MET A 32 6.69 -3.86 15.87
CA MET A 32 7.25 -2.52 15.90
C MET A 32 7.12 -1.84 17.28
N GLY A 33 6.71 -2.57 18.33
CA GLY A 33 6.59 -2.09 19.71
C GLY A 33 5.54 -0.99 19.91
N ASN A 34 4.48 -0.97 19.10
CA ASN A 34 3.46 0.07 19.12
C ASN A 34 2.14 -0.44 19.72
N GLU A 35 1.39 0.48 20.34
CA GLU A 35 0.00 0.22 20.72
C GLU A 35 -0.90 0.06 19.48
N ILE A 36 -1.95 -0.76 19.62
CA ILE A 36 -3.00 -0.90 18.61
C ILE A 36 -3.69 0.46 18.47
N PRO A 37 -3.69 1.06 17.27
CA PRO A 37 -4.27 2.38 17.09
C PRO A 37 -5.80 2.35 17.21
N GLU A 38 -6.38 3.34 17.88
CA GLU A 38 -7.85 3.51 17.93
C GLU A 38 -8.44 3.91 16.57
N PHE A 39 -7.64 4.57 15.72
CA PHE A 39 -8.04 5.03 14.40
C PHE A 39 -6.91 4.81 13.37
N PRO A 40 -7.22 4.64 12.08
CA PRO A 40 -6.22 4.50 11.02
C PRO A 40 -5.21 5.65 11.03
N LEU A 41 -3.91 5.34 11.08
CA LEU A 41 -2.85 6.33 10.95
C LEU A 41 -2.63 6.65 9.47
N ILE A 42 -2.79 7.92 9.07
CA ILE A 42 -2.79 8.30 7.65
C ILE A 42 -1.55 9.11 7.28
N PHE A 43 -0.95 8.77 6.13
CA PHE A 43 0.02 9.60 5.42
C PHE A 43 -0.23 9.53 3.90
N LEU A 44 0.44 10.40 3.15
CA LEU A 44 0.26 10.51 1.70
C LEU A 44 1.56 10.24 0.96
N LYS A 45 1.43 9.69 -0.25
CA LYS A 45 2.48 9.70 -1.27
C LYS A 45 1.97 10.44 -2.52
N PRO A 46 2.84 11.19 -3.22
CA PRO A 46 2.47 11.81 -4.48
C PRO A 46 2.40 10.76 -5.60
N SER A 47 1.56 10.97 -6.61
CA SER A 47 1.49 10.06 -7.77
C SER A 47 2.80 9.97 -8.57
N SER A 48 3.70 10.94 -8.42
CA SER A 48 5.04 10.91 -9.02
C SER A 48 5.89 9.75 -8.48
N SER A 49 5.71 9.31 -7.23
CA SER A 49 6.50 8.23 -6.64
C SER A 49 6.04 6.83 -7.05
N LEU A 50 4.88 6.70 -7.71
CA LEU A 50 4.31 5.41 -8.10
C LEU A 50 5.02 4.78 -9.30
N VAL A 51 5.53 3.56 -9.18
CA VAL A 51 6.03 2.76 -10.30
C VAL A 51 5.25 1.45 -10.43
N TYR A 52 5.24 0.87 -11.61
CA TYR A 52 4.54 -0.37 -11.89
C TYR A 52 5.45 -1.59 -11.77
N SER A 53 4.87 -2.75 -11.53
CA SER A 53 5.58 -4.03 -11.60
C SER A 53 6.43 -4.14 -12.87
N GLY A 54 7.67 -4.61 -12.72
CA GLY A 54 8.64 -4.75 -13.81
C GLY A 54 9.51 -3.52 -14.05
N GLU A 55 9.22 -2.39 -13.42
CA GLU A 55 10.16 -1.26 -13.30
C GLU A 55 11.17 -1.52 -12.16
N SER A 56 11.96 -0.51 -11.82
CA SER A 56 12.98 -0.58 -10.77
C SER A 56 12.60 0.30 -9.56
N ILE A 57 12.94 -0.16 -8.37
CA ILE A 57 12.89 0.63 -7.13
C ILE A 57 14.27 1.26 -6.96
N ILE A 58 14.34 2.59 -6.95
CA ILE A 58 15.59 3.33 -6.78
C ILE A 58 15.81 3.60 -5.29
N LYS A 59 16.84 3.00 -4.71
CA LYS A 59 17.28 3.30 -3.35
C LYS A 59 17.97 4.68 -3.36
N PRO A 60 17.49 5.67 -2.60
CA PRO A 60 18.13 6.98 -2.60
C PRO A 60 19.58 6.89 -2.11
N VAL A 61 20.48 7.69 -2.70
CA VAL A 61 21.88 7.77 -2.26
C VAL A 61 21.93 8.27 -0.81
N ASP A 62 22.86 7.71 -0.02
CA ASP A 62 22.99 8.00 1.42
C ASP A 62 21.70 7.79 2.23
N SER A 63 20.74 7.04 1.70
CA SER A 63 19.62 6.53 2.50
C SER A 63 20.11 5.39 3.38
N GLY A 64 19.64 5.37 4.63
CA GLY A 64 19.85 4.25 5.54
C GLY A 64 19.10 2.99 5.10
N GLU A 65 18.47 2.31 6.05
CA GLU A 65 17.69 1.11 5.77
C GLU A 65 16.43 1.43 4.97
N MET A 66 16.33 0.90 3.76
CA MET A 66 15.11 0.91 2.96
C MET A 66 14.36 -0.40 3.17
N HIS A 67 13.15 -0.34 3.70
CA HIS A 67 12.33 -1.50 4.03
C HIS A 67 11.24 -1.76 2.99
N HIS A 68 10.92 -3.03 2.78
CA HIS A 68 9.74 -3.46 2.04
C HIS A 68 8.51 -3.56 2.96
N GLU A 69 7.34 -3.20 2.42
CA GLU A 69 6.04 -3.33 3.10
C GLU A 69 5.02 -3.76 2.03
N VAL A 70 4.62 -5.04 2.00
CA VAL A 70 3.59 -5.53 1.05
C VAL A 70 2.20 -5.16 1.52
N GLU A 71 1.38 -4.60 0.63
CA GLU A 71 0.03 -4.13 0.97
C GLU A 71 -1.00 -4.50 -0.09
N LEU A 72 -2.25 -4.66 0.37
CA LEU A 72 -3.41 -4.53 -0.50
C LEU A 72 -3.59 -3.05 -0.86
N VAL A 73 -3.84 -2.78 -2.13
CA VAL A 73 -4.16 -1.43 -2.62
C VAL A 73 -5.58 -1.43 -3.15
N LEU A 74 -6.39 -0.47 -2.70
CA LEU A 74 -7.75 -0.22 -3.21
C LEU A 74 -7.69 0.89 -4.27
N LEU A 75 -8.42 0.70 -5.37
CA LEU A 75 -8.70 1.75 -6.35
C LEU A 75 -10.07 2.36 -6.06
N ILE A 76 -10.15 3.68 -5.91
CA ILE A 76 -11.41 4.41 -5.82
C ILE A 76 -11.95 4.72 -7.22
N GLY A 77 -13.20 4.34 -7.50
CA GLY A 77 -13.84 4.48 -8.82
C GLY A 77 -14.71 5.70 -9.00
N LYS A 78 -15.05 6.40 -7.92
CA LYS A 78 -15.93 7.57 -7.92
C LYS A 78 -15.64 8.47 -6.73
N ASP A 79 -15.97 9.75 -6.90
CA ASP A 79 -15.77 10.74 -5.85
C ASP A 79 -16.73 10.49 -4.68
N ILE A 80 -16.18 10.41 -3.46
CA ILE A 80 -16.95 10.20 -2.24
C ILE A 80 -16.44 11.06 -1.09
N LYS A 81 -17.38 11.54 -0.27
CA LYS A 81 -17.15 12.31 0.95
C LYS A 81 -18.22 11.93 1.97
N ASN A 82 -17.83 11.74 3.23
CA ASN A 82 -18.72 11.33 4.32
C ASN A 82 -19.59 10.12 3.93
N ALA A 83 -18.96 9.09 3.36
CA ALA A 83 -19.64 7.88 2.93
C ALA A 83 -20.00 6.99 4.14
N ASP A 84 -21.15 6.34 4.07
CA ASP A 84 -21.46 5.17 4.89
C ASP A 84 -20.79 3.91 4.31
N GLU A 85 -20.92 2.77 4.99
CA GLU A 85 -20.31 1.51 4.56
C GLU A 85 -20.76 1.08 3.17
N ALA A 86 -22.05 1.24 2.83
CA ALA A 86 -22.58 0.85 1.53
C ALA A 86 -21.96 1.68 0.39
N ARG A 87 -21.88 3.00 0.56
CA ARG A 87 -21.28 3.91 -0.43
C ARG A 87 -19.76 3.74 -0.51
N ALA A 88 -19.11 3.44 0.61
CA ALA A 88 -17.68 3.12 0.65
C ALA A 88 -17.37 1.83 -0.11
N GLU A 89 -18.13 0.76 0.15
CA GLU A 89 -18.02 -0.53 -0.53
C GLU A 89 -18.24 -0.39 -2.04
N GLU A 90 -19.22 0.42 -2.47
CA GLU A 90 -19.48 0.69 -3.89
C GLU A 90 -18.39 1.55 -4.54
N ALA A 91 -17.71 2.41 -3.78
CA ALA A 91 -16.63 3.25 -4.30
C ALA A 91 -15.33 2.49 -4.56
N ILE A 92 -15.11 1.35 -3.89
CA ILE A 92 -13.99 0.45 -4.17
C ILE A 92 -14.21 -0.19 -5.54
N TYR A 93 -13.39 0.21 -6.51
CA TYR A 93 -13.51 -0.20 -7.91
C TYR A 93 -12.66 -1.42 -8.26
N GLY A 94 -11.56 -1.60 -7.55
CA GLY A 94 -10.66 -2.71 -7.78
C GLY A 94 -9.54 -2.78 -6.74
N TYR A 95 -8.69 -3.76 -6.94
CA TYR A 95 -7.67 -4.19 -6.00
C TYR A 95 -6.33 -4.40 -6.73
N ALA A 96 -5.24 -4.15 -6.04
CA ALA A 96 -3.91 -4.52 -6.49
C ALA A 96 -3.03 -4.94 -5.32
N VAL A 97 -1.93 -5.61 -5.66
CA VAL A 97 -0.75 -5.72 -4.78
C VAL A 97 0.05 -4.44 -4.91
N GLY A 98 0.50 -3.88 -3.80
CA GLY A 98 1.43 -2.76 -3.78
C GLY A 98 2.57 -2.94 -2.78
N LEU A 99 3.60 -2.11 -2.92
CA LEU A 99 4.68 -1.97 -1.95
C LEU A 99 4.74 -0.52 -1.43
N ASP A 100 4.75 -0.37 -0.11
CA ASP A 100 5.06 0.88 0.57
C ASP A 100 6.54 0.90 1.00
N MET A 101 7.40 1.33 0.07
CA MET A 101 8.83 1.41 0.36
C MET A 101 9.11 2.53 1.37
N THR A 102 9.94 2.23 2.37
CA THR A 102 10.11 3.08 3.55
C THR A 102 11.57 3.23 3.94
N LEU A 103 12.06 4.45 4.13
CA LEU A 103 13.37 4.69 4.76
C LEU A 103 13.22 4.62 6.27
N ARG A 104 13.46 3.43 6.84
CA ARG A 104 13.10 3.09 8.22
C ARG A 104 13.85 3.92 9.25
N ASP A 105 15.13 4.15 9.03
CA ASP A 105 15.97 4.93 9.96
C ASP A 105 15.45 6.37 10.08
N ILE A 106 15.17 6.98 8.92
CA ILE A 106 14.59 8.32 8.83
C ILE A 106 13.22 8.34 9.50
N GLN A 107 12.37 7.35 9.25
CA GLN A 107 11.05 7.26 9.89
C GLN A 107 11.16 7.23 11.41
N SER A 108 12.10 6.45 11.94
CA SER A 108 12.31 6.24 13.37
C SER A 108 12.78 7.54 14.04
N GLU A 109 13.71 8.27 13.41
CA GLU A 109 14.17 9.57 13.89
C GLU A 109 13.07 10.64 13.83
N LEU A 110 12.26 10.67 12.78
CA LEU A 110 11.13 11.60 12.66
C LEU A 110 10.06 11.31 13.72
N LYS A 111 9.75 10.03 13.98
CA LYS A 111 8.82 9.61 15.04
C LYS A 111 9.27 10.09 16.41
N LYS A 112 10.55 9.89 16.78
CA LYS A 112 11.11 10.34 18.06
C LYS A 112 10.96 11.85 18.28
N LYS A 113 11.01 12.63 17.19
CA LYS A 113 10.89 14.10 17.22
C LYS A 113 9.46 14.60 17.02
N GLY A 114 8.48 13.71 16.81
CA GLY A 114 7.11 14.09 16.49
C GLY A 114 6.97 14.81 15.14
N HIS A 115 7.90 14.60 14.21
CA HIS A 115 7.92 15.27 12.91
C HIS A 115 7.10 14.51 11.85
N PRO A 116 6.64 15.20 10.78
CA PRO A 116 5.98 14.55 9.64
C PRO A 116 6.86 13.49 8.98
N TRP A 117 6.26 12.39 8.53
CA TRP A 117 6.98 11.23 7.97
C TRP A 117 7.34 11.37 6.48
N THR A 118 7.09 12.54 5.88
CA THR A 118 7.24 12.76 4.43
C THR A 118 8.59 12.30 3.93
N LEU A 119 9.70 12.67 4.58
CA LEU A 119 11.05 12.28 4.12
C LEU A 119 11.36 10.78 4.26
N ALA A 120 10.57 10.03 5.03
CA ALA A 120 10.74 8.59 5.19
C ALA A 120 9.84 7.77 4.25
N LYS A 121 8.68 8.31 3.87
CA LYS A 121 7.66 7.62 3.06
C LYS A 121 7.59 8.15 1.62
N VAL A 122 8.09 9.35 1.35
CA VAL A 122 8.04 10.01 0.04
C VAL A 122 9.45 10.19 -0.51
N PHE A 123 9.81 9.33 -1.44
CA PHE A 123 11.01 9.41 -2.28
C PHE A 123 10.66 8.83 -3.66
N ASP A 124 11.52 9.01 -4.64
CA ASP A 124 11.28 8.47 -5.98
C ASP A 124 11.10 6.95 -5.91
N THR A 125 10.11 6.42 -6.62
CA THR A 125 9.77 4.98 -6.62
C THR A 125 9.33 4.41 -5.27
N SER A 126 8.96 5.25 -4.29
CA SER A 126 8.57 4.78 -2.95
C SER A 126 7.21 4.05 -2.89
N ALA A 127 6.46 4.04 -3.98
CA ALA A 127 5.22 3.28 -4.11
C ALA A 127 5.29 2.38 -5.34
N VAL A 128 5.00 1.10 -5.16
CA VAL A 128 4.91 0.13 -6.27
C VAL A 128 3.48 -0.38 -6.37
N ILE A 129 3.01 -0.64 -7.58
CA ILE A 129 1.71 -1.28 -7.80
C ILE A 129 1.75 -2.33 -8.93
N SER A 130 0.99 -3.40 -8.76
CA SER A 130 0.65 -4.35 -9.83
C SER A 130 -0.50 -3.83 -10.71
N ASP A 131 -0.86 -4.58 -11.74
CA ASP A 131 -2.08 -4.30 -12.50
C ASP A 131 -3.32 -4.48 -11.61
N ILE A 132 -4.29 -3.58 -11.76
CA ILE A 132 -5.55 -3.59 -11.01
C ILE A 132 -6.42 -4.76 -11.47
N THR A 133 -6.90 -5.55 -10.52
CA THR A 133 -8.02 -6.48 -10.70
C THR A 133 -9.31 -5.76 -10.31
N LEU A 134 -10.27 -5.66 -11.23
CA LEU A 134 -11.52 -4.96 -10.94
C LEU A 134 -12.38 -5.78 -9.97
N LYS A 135 -13.12 -5.09 -9.11
CA LYS A 135 -14.02 -5.70 -8.13
C LYS A 135 -15.11 -6.55 -8.78
N LYS A 136 -15.55 -6.16 -9.99
CA LYS A 136 -16.51 -6.96 -10.79
C LYS A 136 -15.95 -8.32 -11.21
N ASP A 137 -14.63 -8.46 -11.32
CA ASP A 137 -13.97 -9.69 -11.75
C ASP A 137 -13.57 -10.57 -10.55
N TYR A 138 -13.36 -9.95 -9.39
CA TYR A 138 -13.10 -10.67 -8.14
C TYR A 138 -13.58 -9.87 -6.93
N LEU A 139 -14.42 -10.48 -6.08
CA LEU A 139 -14.83 -9.92 -4.79
C LEU A 139 -13.92 -10.46 -3.68
N LEU A 140 -13.39 -9.56 -2.85
CA LEU A 140 -12.60 -9.95 -1.68
C LEU A 140 -13.43 -10.80 -0.71
N LYS A 141 -12.84 -11.89 -0.24
CA LYS A 141 -13.37 -12.75 0.82
C LYS A 141 -12.83 -12.35 2.19
N GLY A 142 -11.75 -11.58 2.20
CA GLY A 142 -11.09 -11.11 3.42
C GLY A 142 -10.08 -12.11 3.98
N ASN A 143 -9.91 -13.30 3.40
CA ASN A 143 -8.95 -14.31 3.86
C ASN A 143 -7.87 -14.64 2.82
N GLU A 144 -7.73 -13.80 1.79
CA GLU A 144 -6.71 -13.94 0.77
C GLU A 144 -5.31 -13.93 1.41
N LYS A 145 -4.47 -14.87 0.99
CA LYS A 145 -3.06 -14.88 1.40
C LYS A 145 -2.31 -13.69 0.79
N ILE A 146 -1.52 -12.99 1.60
CA ILE A 146 -0.62 -11.91 1.19
C ILE A 146 0.82 -12.31 1.52
N GLU A 147 1.71 -12.26 0.54
CA GLU A 147 3.10 -12.69 0.72
C GLU A 147 4.09 -11.80 -0.02
N LEU A 148 5.30 -11.72 0.52
CA LEU A 148 6.46 -11.09 -0.10
C LEU A 148 7.71 -11.93 0.14
N SER A 149 8.51 -12.06 -0.92
CA SER A 149 9.84 -12.65 -0.90
C SER A 149 10.89 -11.65 -1.38
N VAL A 150 12.08 -11.73 -0.78
CA VAL A 150 13.30 -11.05 -1.24
C VAL A 150 14.29 -12.14 -1.66
N ASN A 151 14.77 -12.10 -2.90
CA ASN A 151 15.67 -13.11 -3.48
C ASN A 151 15.15 -14.56 -3.30
N SER A 152 13.85 -14.76 -3.53
CA SER A 152 13.13 -16.03 -3.32
C SER A 152 12.94 -16.49 -1.86
N GLU A 153 13.46 -15.76 -0.88
CA GLU A 153 13.23 -16.05 0.54
C GLU A 153 11.96 -15.31 1.02
N VAL A 154 10.98 -16.03 1.55
CA VAL A 154 9.75 -15.44 2.10
C VAL A 154 10.10 -14.61 3.33
N LYS A 155 9.75 -13.32 3.30
CA LYS A 155 9.94 -12.36 4.40
C LYS A 155 8.62 -11.98 5.07
N GLN A 156 7.55 -11.84 4.29
CA GLN A 156 6.20 -11.56 4.80
C GLN A 156 5.23 -12.64 4.31
N SER A 157 4.39 -13.14 5.21
CA SER A 157 3.31 -14.07 4.88
C SER A 157 2.19 -13.96 5.88
N SER A 158 1.03 -13.52 5.43
CA SER A 158 -0.17 -13.34 6.27
C SER A 158 -1.44 -13.54 5.43
N THR A 159 -2.59 -13.18 5.99
CA THR A 159 -3.90 -13.16 5.34
C THR A 159 -4.61 -11.84 5.61
N LEU A 160 -5.50 -11.41 4.72
CA LEU A 160 -6.14 -10.08 4.83
C LEU A 160 -7.07 -9.93 6.06
N ASP A 161 -7.48 -11.01 6.71
CA ASP A 161 -8.39 -11.03 7.87
C ASP A 161 -7.67 -10.61 9.16
N PHE A 162 -6.35 -10.53 9.13
CA PHE A 162 -5.55 -9.92 10.19
C PHE A 162 -5.52 -8.38 10.15
N MET A 163 -6.19 -7.75 9.18
CA MET A 163 -6.37 -6.29 9.19
C MET A 163 -7.21 -5.86 10.40
N LEU A 164 -6.74 -4.85 11.12
CA LEU A 164 -7.46 -4.21 12.23
C LEU A 164 -8.68 -3.43 11.73
N PHE A 165 -8.50 -2.71 10.62
CA PHE A 165 -9.56 -2.02 9.91
C PHE A 165 -9.68 -2.62 8.51
N ASN A 166 -10.85 -3.15 8.19
CA ASN A 166 -11.11 -3.73 6.88
C ASN A 166 -11.19 -2.64 5.79
N PRO A 167 -11.10 -3.00 4.48
CA PRO A 167 -11.14 -2.04 3.38
C PRO A 167 -12.29 -1.03 3.42
N VAL A 168 -13.50 -1.48 3.76
CA VAL A 168 -14.69 -0.61 3.84
C VAL A 168 -14.55 0.40 4.98
N GLN A 169 -14.12 -0.05 6.16
CA GLN A 169 -13.91 0.80 7.33
C GLN A 169 -12.86 1.88 7.05
N ILE A 170 -11.78 1.54 6.34
CA ILE A 170 -10.75 2.49 5.91
C ILE A 170 -11.36 3.56 5.01
N VAL A 171 -12.13 3.16 3.99
CA VAL A 171 -12.74 4.10 3.03
C VAL A 171 -13.77 5.02 3.72
N VAL A 172 -14.61 4.47 4.62
CA VAL A 172 -15.52 5.27 5.46
C VAL A 172 -14.74 6.31 6.26
N TYR A 173 -13.71 5.87 7.00
CA TYR A 173 -12.89 6.76 7.81
C TYR A 173 -12.24 7.87 6.98
N LEU A 174 -11.57 7.52 5.88
CA LEU A 174 -10.88 8.46 5.02
C LEU A 174 -11.86 9.48 4.40
N SER A 175 -12.99 9.01 3.88
CA SER A 175 -14.01 9.88 3.27
C SER A 175 -14.60 10.88 4.28
N SER A 176 -14.60 10.56 5.59
CA SER A 176 -15.01 11.49 6.64
C SER A 176 -13.99 12.64 6.81
N LYS A 177 -12.71 12.41 6.54
CA LYS A 177 -11.63 13.40 6.71
C LYS A 177 -11.46 14.28 5.48
N PHE A 178 -11.41 13.69 4.29
CA PHE A 178 -11.29 14.41 3.02
C PHE A 178 -12.03 13.67 1.89
N THR A 179 -12.23 14.34 0.75
CA THR A 179 -12.85 13.71 -0.42
C THR A 179 -11.87 12.69 -1.03
N LEU A 180 -12.33 11.46 -1.23
CA LEU A 180 -11.66 10.49 -2.09
C LEU A 180 -12.19 10.70 -3.50
N GLU A 181 -11.30 10.75 -4.48
CA GLU A 181 -11.60 11.04 -5.88
C GLU A 181 -11.39 9.78 -6.71
N ARG A 182 -12.06 9.70 -7.86
CA ARG A 182 -11.83 8.63 -8.82
C ARG A 182 -10.35 8.62 -9.24
N GLY A 183 -9.72 7.44 -9.14
CA GLY A 183 -8.30 7.25 -9.43
C GLY A 183 -7.40 7.31 -8.21
N ASP A 184 -7.93 7.68 -7.04
CA ASP A 184 -7.18 7.57 -5.79
C ASP A 184 -6.86 6.12 -5.46
N LEU A 185 -5.69 5.93 -4.86
CA LEU A 185 -5.19 4.65 -4.40
C LEU A 185 -5.08 4.64 -2.88
N ILE A 186 -5.56 3.58 -2.25
CA ILE A 186 -5.46 3.40 -0.79
C ILE A 186 -4.61 2.18 -0.49
N PHE A 187 -3.42 2.41 0.05
CA PHE A 187 -2.50 1.44 0.61
C PHE A 187 -2.96 1.09 2.03
N THR A 188 -3.38 -0.15 2.27
CA THR A 188 -4.14 -0.53 3.48
C THR A 188 -3.28 -0.98 4.66
N GLY A 189 -1.97 -0.81 4.60
CA GLY A 189 -1.02 -1.28 5.61
C GLY A 189 -0.47 -2.67 5.31
N THR A 190 0.66 -2.97 5.96
CA THR A 190 1.46 -4.18 5.78
C THR A 190 1.36 -5.16 6.96
N PRO A 191 1.43 -6.48 6.74
CA PRO A 191 1.62 -7.47 7.80
C PRO A 191 3.05 -7.45 8.36
N GLU A 192 3.29 -8.30 9.36
CA GLU A 192 4.59 -8.50 10.00
C GLU A 192 5.70 -8.97 9.03
N GLY A 193 6.95 -8.87 9.47
CA GLY A 193 8.11 -9.36 8.71
C GLY A 193 8.67 -8.32 7.73
N VAL A 194 8.43 -7.04 7.98
CA VAL A 194 9.07 -5.95 7.23
C VAL A 194 10.59 -6.04 7.40
N GLY A 195 11.35 -5.75 6.36
CA GLY A 195 12.79 -5.92 6.40
C GLY A 195 13.52 -5.06 5.38
N ALA A 196 14.81 -4.85 5.65
CA ALA A 196 15.68 -4.07 4.77
C ALA A 196 15.91 -4.79 3.43
N VAL A 197 16.02 -3.99 2.37
CA VAL A 197 16.43 -4.40 1.03
C VAL A 197 17.61 -3.56 0.56
N ASN A 198 18.48 -4.18 -0.23
CA ASN A 198 19.71 -3.59 -0.75
C ASN A 198 19.68 -3.50 -2.27
N VAL A 199 20.52 -2.61 -2.81
CA VAL A 199 20.76 -2.54 -4.26
C VAL A 199 21.18 -3.92 -4.77
N GLY A 200 20.52 -4.38 -5.82
CA GLY A 200 20.68 -5.71 -6.40
C GLY A 200 19.63 -6.74 -5.97
N ASP A 201 18.90 -6.48 -4.88
CA ASP A 201 17.84 -7.40 -4.42
C ASP A 201 16.66 -7.43 -5.38
N GLU A 202 16.04 -8.61 -5.47
CA GLU A 202 14.81 -8.84 -6.21
C GLU A 202 13.65 -9.04 -5.24
N ILE A 203 12.60 -8.23 -5.37
CA ILE A 203 11.39 -8.31 -4.55
C ILE A 203 10.27 -8.90 -5.40
N SER A 204 9.60 -9.94 -4.88
CA SER A 204 8.38 -10.48 -5.46
C SER A 204 7.28 -10.50 -4.41
N ALA A 205 6.09 -10.02 -4.75
CA ALA A 205 4.95 -10.03 -3.84
C ALA A 205 3.68 -10.47 -4.55
N ALA A 206 2.75 -11.06 -3.80
CA ALA A 206 1.49 -11.55 -4.32
C ALA A 206 0.37 -11.48 -3.29
N ILE A 207 -0.86 -11.28 -3.78
CA ILE A 207 -2.09 -11.48 -3.01
C ILE A 207 -2.94 -12.47 -3.79
N GLN A 208 -3.37 -13.54 -3.10
CA GLN A 208 -4.15 -14.63 -3.68
C GLN A 208 -5.35 -14.09 -4.46
N ASN A 209 -5.52 -14.56 -5.70
CA ASN A 209 -6.57 -14.14 -6.66
C ASN A 209 -6.58 -12.66 -7.08
N ILE A 210 -5.81 -11.78 -6.41
CA ILE A 210 -5.72 -10.37 -6.75
C ILE A 210 -4.60 -10.12 -7.75
N GLY A 211 -3.36 -10.52 -7.47
CA GLY A 211 -2.26 -10.18 -8.36
C GLY A 211 -0.89 -10.54 -7.82
N LYS A 212 0.13 -10.15 -8.60
CA LYS A 212 1.53 -10.29 -8.25
C LYS A 212 2.32 -9.11 -8.81
N LEU A 213 3.41 -8.77 -8.17
CA LEU A 213 4.42 -7.84 -8.68
C LEU A 213 5.82 -8.42 -8.52
N LYS A 214 6.73 -7.92 -9.35
CA LYS A 214 8.16 -8.24 -9.30
C LYS A 214 8.95 -6.97 -9.59
N MET A 215 9.93 -6.66 -8.75
CA MET A 215 10.76 -5.46 -8.82
C MET A 215 12.21 -5.80 -8.56
N LYS A 216 13.11 -4.99 -9.12
CA LYS A 216 14.53 -4.99 -8.75
C LYS A 216 14.84 -3.71 -7.99
N VAL A 217 15.68 -3.81 -6.97
CA VAL A 217 16.24 -2.66 -6.26
C VAL A 217 17.51 -2.21 -6.96
N GLU A 218 17.60 -0.93 -7.31
CA GLU A 218 18.70 -0.28 -8.01
C GLU A 218 19.25 0.92 -7.23
#